data_AF-A0A8T3LJN9-F1
#
_entry.id   AF-A0A8T3LJN9-F1
#
_cell.length_a   1.000
_cell.length_b   1.000
_cell.length_c   1.000
_cell.angle_alpha   90.00
_cell.angle_beta   90.00
_cell.angle_gamma   90.00
#
_symmetry.space_group_name_H-M   'P 1'
#
loop_
_entity.id
_entity.type
_entity.pdbx_description
1 polymer ?
#
loop_
_entity_poly.entity_id
_entity_poly.type
_entity_poly.pdbx_seq_one_letter_code
_entity_poly.pdbx_strand_id
1 'polypeptide(L)'
;WILIGGAWMAFGWLIAAVIMAITIIGLPWARAAFNIAVYTLLPFGSRAVRRDEVTGMSDIGTGPLGLIGNLIWFILAGWWLAIGHLITAILL
;
A
#
# COMPACT_ATOMS: atom_id res chain seq x y z
N TRP A 1 -17.85 -8.92 -2.21
CA TRP A 1 -16.61 -8.17 -1.89
C TRP A 1 -15.51 -8.45 -2.92
N ILE A 2 -14.94 -9.67 -2.95
CA ILE A 2 -13.82 -10.00 -3.86
C ILE A 2 -14.17 -9.71 -5.32
N LEU A 3 -15.30 -10.19 -5.82
CA LEU A 3 -15.70 -10.01 -7.23
C LEU A 3 -16.24 -8.61 -7.58
N ILE A 4 -16.68 -7.84 -6.58
CA ILE A 4 -17.34 -6.54 -6.77
C ILE A 4 -16.40 -5.35 -6.51
N GLY A 5 -15.14 -5.57 -6.14
CA GLY A 5 -14.17 -4.49 -5.98
C GLY A 5 -12.86 -4.91 -5.34
N GLY A 6 -12.89 -5.87 -4.42
CA GLY A 6 -11.69 -6.34 -3.71
C GLY A 6 -10.61 -6.88 -4.63
N ALA A 7 -10.96 -7.70 -5.64
CA ALA A 7 -10.00 -8.25 -6.60
C ALA A 7 -9.43 -7.20 -7.55
N TRP A 8 -10.26 -6.26 -8.03
CA TRP A 8 -9.83 -5.18 -8.92
C TRP A 8 -8.84 -4.26 -8.22
N MET A 9 -9.13 -3.90 -6.98
CA MET A 9 -8.27 -3.01 -6.20
C MET A 9 -7.02 -3.69 -5.68
N ALA A 10 -7.11 -4.95 -5.26
CA ALA A 10 -5.93 -5.75 -4.96
C ALA A 10 -4.99 -5.87 -6.17
N PHE A 11 -5.55 -6.07 -7.37
CA PHE A 11 -4.77 -6.13 -8.60
C PHE A 11 -4.10 -4.80 -8.94
N GLY A 12 -4.79 -3.67 -8.77
CA GLY A 12 -4.20 -2.34 -8.94
C GLY A 12 -3.00 -2.09 -8.00
N TRP A 13 -3.13 -2.46 -6.72
CA TRP A 13 -2.02 -2.39 -5.77
C TRP A 13 -0.88 -3.37 -6.10
N LEU A 14 -1.20 -4.56 -6.61
CA LEU A 14 -0.19 -5.53 -7.04
C LEU A 14 0.62 -5.01 -8.23
N ILE A 15 -0.04 -4.43 -9.24
CA ILE A 15 0.65 -3.79 -10.36
C ILE A 15 1.54 -2.65 -9.86
N ALA A 16 1.02 -1.80 -8.96
CA ALA A 16 1.81 -0.72 -8.38
C ALA A 16 3.04 -1.24 -7.62
N ALA A 17 2.90 -2.32 -6.86
CA ALA A 17 4.01 -2.98 -6.17
C ALA A 17 5.08 -3.49 -7.15
N VAL A 18 4.67 -4.10 -8.27
CA VAL A 18 5.58 -4.56 -9.32
C VAL A 18 6.31 -3.39 -10.00
N ILE A 19 5.59 -2.32 -10.37
CA ILE A 19 6.20 -1.12 -10.96
C ILE A 19 7.21 -0.50 -9.99
N MET A 20 6.87 -0.42 -8.71
CA MET A 20 7.79 0.09 -7.68
C MET A 20 9.02 -0.80 -7.48
N ALA A 21 8.86 -2.12 -7.57
CA ALA A 21 9.99 -3.04 -7.53
C ALA A 21 10.92 -2.87 -8.75
N ILE A 22 10.34 -2.69 -9.94
CA ILE A 22 11.10 -2.50 -11.20
C ILE A 22 11.86 -1.17 -11.21
N THR A 23 11.26 -0.10 -10.69
CA THR A 23 11.89 1.23 -10.70
C THR A 23 13.08 1.36 -9.74
N ILE A 24 13.32 0.37 -8.87
CA ILE A 24 14.35 0.30 -7.82
C ILE A 24 14.20 1.40 -6.76
N ILE A 25 14.02 2.65 -7.17
CA ILE A 25 13.70 3.80 -6.32
C ILE A 25 12.43 3.53 -5.49
N GLY A 26 11.45 2.81 -6.06
CA GLY A 26 10.21 2.45 -5.37
C GLY A 26 10.31 1.26 -4.40
N LEU A 27 11.45 0.54 -4.34
CA LEU A 27 11.62 -0.67 -3.51
C LEU A 27 11.20 -0.49 -2.04
N PRO A 28 11.49 0.64 -1.36
CA PRO A 28 11.06 0.83 0.03
C PRO A 28 9.53 0.75 0.22
N TRP A 29 8.75 1.16 -0.79
CA TRP A 29 7.28 1.17 -0.75
C TRP A 29 6.64 -0.03 -1.45
N ALA A 30 7.39 -0.79 -2.25
CA ALA A 30 6.88 -1.98 -2.94
C ALA A 30 6.27 -3.00 -1.95
N ARG A 31 6.93 -3.23 -0.81
CA ARG A 31 6.41 -4.12 0.24
C ARG A 31 5.14 -3.56 0.90
N ALA A 32 5.07 -2.25 1.10
CA ALA A 32 3.88 -1.60 1.65
C ALA A 32 2.67 -1.73 0.70
N ALA A 33 2.87 -1.49 -0.60
CA ALA A 33 1.81 -1.70 -1.59
C ALA A 33 1.36 -3.14 -1.72
N PHE A 34 2.30 -4.10 -1.66
CA PHE A 34 1.93 -5.52 -1.63
C PHE A 34 1.08 -5.87 -0.40
N ASN A 35 1.44 -5.36 0.78
CA ASN A 35 0.63 -5.57 1.99
C ASN A 35 -0.78 -4.97 1.83
N ILE A 36 -0.91 -3.79 1.21
CA ILE A 36 -2.22 -3.18 0.94
C ILE A 36 -2.99 -4.01 -0.10
N ALA A 37 -2.34 -4.56 -1.14
CA ALA A 37 -2.98 -5.46 -2.09
C ALA A 37 -3.64 -6.66 -1.39
N VAL A 38 -2.90 -7.30 -0.48
CA VAL A 38 -3.40 -8.44 0.31
C VAL A 38 -4.53 -7.99 1.24
N TYR A 39 -4.37 -6.86 1.92
CA TYR A 39 -5.38 -6.32 2.83
C TYR A 39 -6.68 -5.96 2.10
N THR A 40 -6.59 -5.41 0.89
CA THR A 40 -7.74 -5.09 0.05
C THR A 40 -8.38 -6.34 -0.54
N LEU A 41 -7.63 -7.42 -0.77
CA LEU A 41 -8.22 -8.68 -1.21
C LEU A 41 -8.98 -9.39 -0.07
N LEU A 42 -8.34 -9.48 1.09
CA LEU A 42 -8.81 -10.22 2.27
C LEU A 42 -8.71 -9.35 3.53
N PRO A 43 -9.65 -8.41 3.74
CA PRO A 43 -9.59 -7.48 4.88
C PRO A 43 -9.94 -8.14 6.21
N PHE A 44 -10.62 -9.28 6.18
CA PHE A 44 -11.18 -9.92 7.36
C PHE A 44 -10.10 -10.50 8.27
N GLY A 45 -10.19 -10.22 9.58
CA GLY A 45 -9.22 -10.71 10.57
C GLY A 45 -7.86 -10.00 10.55
N SER A 46 -7.68 -8.99 9.70
CA SER A 46 -6.45 -8.20 9.62
C SER A 46 -6.63 -6.83 10.27
N ARG A 47 -5.60 -6.33 10.96
CA ARG A 47 -5.55 -4.98 11.52
C ARG A 47 -4.26 -4.28 11.09
N ALA A 48 -4.38 -3.04 10.65
CA ALA A 48 -3.21 -2.18 10.46
C ALA A 48 -2.61 -1.82 11.82
N VAL A 49 -1.42 -2.32 12.10
CA VAL A 49 -0.65 -2.07 13.33
C VAL A 49 0.71 -1.52 12.94
N ARG A 50 1.29 -0.65 13.77
CA ARG A 50 2.65 -0.15 13.51
C ARG A 50 3.65 -1.30 13.64
N ARG A 51 4.63 -1.34 12.74
CA ARG A 51 5.57 -2.47 12.64
C ARG A 51 6.44 -2.61 13.89
N ASP A 52 6.88 -1.50 14.46
CA ASP A 52 7.68 -1.43 15.68
C ASP A 52 6.96 -2.01 16.90
N GLU A 53 5.63 -1.90 16.97
CA GLU A 53 4.82 -2.53 18.02
C GLU A 53 4.80 -4.06 17.91
N VAL A 54 4.90 -4.60 16.70
CA VAL A 54 4.88 -6.05 16.44
C VAL A 54 6.26 -6.67 16.58
N THR A 55 7.30 -6.02 16.04
CA THR A 55 8.67 -6.56 16.07
C THR A 55 9.46 -6.15 17.31
N GLY A 56 8.98 -5.18 18.10
CA GLY A 56 9.69 -4.64 19.28
C GLY A 56 10.98 -3.88 18.94
N MET A 57 11.22 -3.61 17.65
CA MET A 57 12.41 -2.93 17.12
C MET A 57 11.96 -1.78 16.23
N SER A 58 12.57 -0.60 16.43
CA SER A 58 12.42 0.53 15.51
C SER A 58 13.30 0.31 14.28
N ASP A 59 12.75 0.61 13.11
CA ASP A 59 13.48 0.58 11.84
C ASP A 59 13.46 1.95 11.15
N ILE A 60 14.29 2.08 10.12
CA ILE A 60 14.42 3.33 9.34
C ILE A 60 13.05 3.77 8.76
N GLY A 61 12.17 2.80 8.47
CA GLY A 61 10.83 3.03 7.92
C GLY A 61 9.76 3.43 8.93
N THR A 62 9.99 3.21 10.23
CA THR A 62 9.06 3.57 11.33
C THR A 62 9.46 4.85 12.07
N GLY A 63 10.67 5.35 11.83
CA GLY A 63 11.17 6.63 12.36
C GLY A 63 10.91 7.86 11.45
N PRO A 64 11.59 9.00 11.74
CA PRO A 64 11.42 10.25 11.00
C PRO A 64 11.76 10.15 9.50
N LEU A 65 12.74 9.33 9.14
CA LEU A 65 13.10 9.09 7.73
C LEU A 65 11.99 8.36 6.97
N GLY A 66 11.35 7.37 7.60
CA GLY A 66 10.18 6.69 7.06
C GLY A 66 9.00 7.65 6.85
N LEU A 67 8.77 8.59 7.78
CA LEU A 67 7.76 9.63 7.63
C LEU A 67 8.03 10.50 6.39
N ILE A 68 9.25 11.01 6.24
CA ILE A 68 9.65 11.81 5.07
C ILE A 68 9.47 11.01 3.79
N GLY A 69 9.90 9.76 3.79
CA GLY A 69 9.72 8.86 2.66
C GLY A 69 8.25 8.66 2.29
N ASN A 70 7.39 8.41 3.27
CA ASN A 70 5.96 8.24 3.05
C ASN A 70 5.29 9.53 2.54
N LEU A 71 5.75 10.71 2.97
CA LEU A 71 5.30 12.00 2.44
C LEU A 71 5.65 12.17 0.96
N ILE A 72 6.90 11.88 0.59
CA ILE A 72 7.35 11.93 -0.81
C ILE A 72 6.52 10.96 -1.64
N TRP A 73 6.37 9.72 -1.17
CA TRP A 73 5.59 8.70 -1.87
C TRP A 73 4.12 9.07 -1.98
N PHE A 74 3.52 9.63 -0.93
CA PHE A 74 2.13 10.07 -0.94
C PHE A 74 1.89 11.10 -2.05
N ILE A 75 2.78 12.09 -2.19
CA ILE A 75 2.69 13.14 -3.22
C ILE A 75 2.90 12.56 -4.62
N LEU A 76 3.86 11.66 -4.81
CA LEU A 76 4.20 11.14 -6.14
C LEU A 76 3.23 10.06 -6.63
N ALA A 77 2.87 9.10 -5.78
CA ALA A 77 2.16 7.88 -6.14
C ALA A 77 0.89 7.64 -5.32
N GLY A 78 0.84 8.11 -4.08
CA GLY A 78 -0.29 7.85 -3.17
C GLY A 78 -1.63 8.39 -3.65
N TRP A 79 -1.67 9.61 -4.19
CA TRP A 79 -2.91 10.22 -4.70
C TRP A 79 -3.54 9.44 -5.85
N TRP A 80 -2.73 8.95 -6.78
CA TRP A 80 -3.21 8.20 -7.95
C TRP A 80 -3.92 6.91 -7.53
N LEU A 81 -3.33 6.19 -6.57
CA LEU A 81 -3.89 4.93 -6.06
C LEU A 81 -5.16 5.16 -5.23
N ALA A 82 -5.21 6.25 -4.45
CA ALA A 82 -6.39 6.66 -3.70
C ALA A 82 -7.54 7.05 -4.63
N ILE A 83 -7.27 7.81 -5.70
CA ILE A 83 -8.26 8.14 -6.73
C ILE A 83 -8.75 6.87 -7.44
N GLY A 84 -7.86 5.91 -7.73
CA GLY A 84 -8.24 4.60 -8.26
C GLY A 84 -9.25 3.87 -7.37
N HIS A 85 -9.11 3.95 -6.05
CA HIS A 85 -10.10 3.43 -5.09
C HIS A 85 -11.42 4.16 -5.16
N LEU A 86 -11.38 5.50 -5.20
CA LEU A 86 -12.58 6.31 -5.28
C LEU A 86 -13.39 6.03 -6.56
N ILE A 87 -12.71 5.97 -7.71
CA ILE A 87 -13.35 5.67 -9.00
C ILE A 87 -13.97 4.26 -8.96
N THR A 88 -13.22 3.27 -8.48
CA THR A 88 -13.72 1.89 -8.42
C THR A 88 -14.91 1.76 -7.48
N ALA A 89 -14.92 2.48 -6.36
CA ALA A 89 -16.04 2.51 -5.41
C ALA A 89 -17.29 3.22 -5.94
N ILE A 90 -17.16 4.12 -6.93
CA ILE A 90 -18.29 4.78 -7.58
C ILE A 90 -18.85 3.90 -8.71
N LEU A 91 -17.99 3.18 -9.42
CA LEU A 91 -18.36 2.40 -10.60
C LEU A 91 -18.90 1.01 -10.30
N LEU A 92 -18.58 0.44 -9.13
CA LEU A 92 -18.95 -0.93 -8.70
C LEU A 92 -19.68 -0.91 -7.37
#